data_AF-U6GZ46-F1
#
_entry.id   AF-U6GZ46-F1
#
_cell.length_a   1.000
_cell.length_b   1.000
_cell.length_c   1.000
_cell.angle_alpha   90.00
_cell.angle_beta   90.00
_cell.angle_gamma   90.00
#
_symmetry.space_group_name_H-M   'P 1'
#
loop_
_entity.id
_entity.type
_entity.pdbx_description
1 polymer ?
#
loop_
_entity_poly.entity_id
_entity_poly.type
_entity_poly.pdbx_seq_one_letter_code
_entity_poly.pdbx_strand_id
1 'polypeptide(L)'
;MSAQQEENQQQQQQQQQQQQQWLPIEGTPEVLEPYLVALGGPQGGPQGAPLLQVEDVLALDAWALDMLRCTDTVGLLLLFPLTDRDEEERLHQPMPEEQQQNDAEISKTVWGHMGVRPCGSRCCIRDKR
;
A
#
# COMPACT_ATOMS: atom_id res chain seq x y z
N MET A 1 17.32 -16.75 39.12
CA MET A 1 16.16 -16.69 38.21
C MET A 1 16.73 -16.26 36.88
N SER A 2 16.75 -17.21 35.95
CA SER A 2 17.94 -17.51 35.17
C SER A 2 17.77 -17.07 33.72
N ALA A 3 18.87 -16.67 33.06
CA ALA A 3 18.90 -16.25 31.65
C ALA A 3 18.18 -17.21 30.68
N GLN A 4 18.12 -18.50 31.01
CA GLN A 4 17.33 -19.52 30.29
C GLN A 4 15.82 -19.23 30.24
N GLN A 5 15.28 -18.50 31.21
CA GLN A 5 13.86 -18.15 31.27
C GLN A 5 13.55 -16.92 30.38
N GLU A 6 14.50 -15.99 30.24
CA GLU A 6 14.42 -14.86 29.30
C GLU A 6 14.61 -15.32 27.85
N GLU A 7 15.54 -16.25 27.59
CA GLU A 7 15.78 -16.79 26.24
C GLU A 7 14.54 -17.52 25.69
N ASN A 8 13.85 -18.27 26.56
CA ASN A 8 12.64 -19.01 26.21
C ASN A 8 11.44 -18.06 25.97
N GLN A 9 11.38 -16.94 26.71
CA GLN A 9 10.39 -15.88 26.48
C GLN A 9 10.63 -15.12 25.17
N GLN A 10 11.90 -14.82 24.84
CA GLN A 10 12.24 -14.18 23.56
C GLN A 10 11.97 -15.09 22.36
N GLN A 11 12.26 -16.39 22.46
CA GLN A 11 11.91 -17.35 21.40
C GLN A 11 10.40 -17.47 21.20
N GLN A 12 9.61 -17.45 22.28
CA GLN A 12 8.14 -17.46 22.16
C GLN A 12 7.59 -16.18 21.52
N GLN A 13 8.14 -15.01 21.83
CA GLN A 13 7.75 -13.76 21.18
C GLN A 13 8.13 -13.74 19.69
N GLN A 14 9.30 -14.25 19.31
CA GLN A 14 9.69 -14.36 17.90
C GLN A 14 8.79 -15.32 17.12
N GLN A 15 8.40 -16.45 17.71
CA GLN A 15 7.46 -17.38 17.07
C GLN A 15 6.06 -16.78 16.89
N GLN A 16 5.57 -15.99 17.85
CA GLN A 16 4.28 -15.29 17.70
C GLN A 16 4.34 -14.19 16.64
N GLN A 17 5.46 -13.48 16.50
CA GLN A 17 5.63 -12.49 15.42
C GLN A 17 5.70 -13.15 14.03
N GLN A 18 6.33 -14.32 13.91
CA GLN A 18 6.33 -15.08 12.64
C GLN A 18 4.93 -15.53 12.22
N GLN A 19 4.00 -15.73 13.15
CA GLN A 19 2.62 -16.11 12.83
C GLN A 19 1.74 -14.95 12.33
N GLN A 20 2.20 -13.71 12.41
CA GLN A 20 1.45 -12.53 11.94
C GLN A 20 2.04 -11.92 10.66
N GLN A 21 2.65 -12.75 9.81
CA GLN A 21 3.15 -12.26 8.54
C GLN A 21 2.02 -12.17 7.52
N TRP A 22 1.68 -10.95 7.12
CA TRP A 22 0.67 -10.68 6.09
C TRP A 22 1.19 -11.14 4.73
N LEU A 23 0.28 -11.67 3.91
CA LEU A 23 0.64 -12.02 2.54
C LEU A 23 0.76 -10.76 1.67
N PRO A 24 1.70 -10.75 0.72
CA PRO A 24 1.78 -9.74 -0.34
C PRO A 24 0.46 -9.62 -1.07
N ILE A 25 -0.02 -8.39 -1.22
CA ILE A 25 -1.13 -8.08 -2.12
C ILE A 25 -0.64 -7.93 -3.55
N GLU A 26 -1.45 -8.36 -4.51
CA GLU A 26 -1.20 -8.15 -5.93
C GLU A 26 -1.71 -6.76 -6.32
N GLY A 27 -0.87 -5.99 -7.02
CA GLY A 27 -1.17 -4.63 -7.44
C GLY A 27 -1.99 -4.56 -8.74
N THR A 28 -3.07 -5.34 -8.84
CA THR A 28 -3.97 -5.37 -10.01
C THR A 28 -5.36 -4.86 -9.66
N PRO A 29 -6.11 -4.29 -10.62
CA PRO A 29 -7.47 -3.81 -10.37
C PRO A 29 -8.39 -4.89 -9.81
N GLU A 30 -8.27 -6.13 -10.29
CA GLU A 30 -9.12 -7.26 -9.89
C GLU A 30 -8.98 -7.62 -8.41
N VAL A 31 -7.83 -7.32 -7.80
CA VAL A 31 -7.57 -7.55 -6.38
C VAL A 31 -7.87 -6.29 -5.57
N LEU A 32 -7.44 -5.12 -6.06
CA LEU A 32 -7.55 -3.87 -5.31
C LEU A 32 -8.97 -3.33 -5.24
N GLU A 33 -9.77 -3.42 -6.30
CA GLU A 33 -11.16 -2.95 -6.27
C GLU A 33 -12.01 -3.66 -5.20
N PRO A 34 -12.12 -4.99 -5.18
CA PRO A 34 -12.90 -5.67 -4.14
C PRO A 34 -12.27 -5.50 -2.75
N TYR A 35 -10.95 -5.36 -2.67
CA TYR A 35 -10.27 -5.07 -1.40
C TYR A 35 -10.71 -3.72 -0.82
N LEU A 36 -10.74 -2.66 -1.63
CA LEU A 36 -11.23 -1.35 -1.21
C LEU A 36 -12.70 -1.40 -0.78
N VAL A 37 -13.54 -2.14 -1.49
CA VAL A 37 -14.94 -2.35 -1.11
C VAL A 37 -15.06 -3.07 0.24
N ALA A 38 -14.26 -4.12 0.46
CA ALA A 38 -14.26 -4.89 1.70
C ALA A 38 -13.79 -4.07 2.91
N LEU A 39 -12.91 -3.09 2.69
CA LEU A 39 -12.48 -2.13 3.71
C LEU A 39 -13.51 -1.03 4.00
N GLY A 40 -14.69 -1.05 3.36
CA GLY A 40 -15.70 -0.01 3.51
C GLY A 40 -15.37 1.25 2.70
N GLY A 41 -14.66 1.10 1.59
CA GLY A 41 -14.36 2.18 0.65
C GLY A 41 -15.63 2.92 0.21
N PRO A 42 -15.49 4.18 -0.23
CA PRO A 42 -16.62 5.06 -0.40
C PRO A 42 -17.59 4.53 -1.46
N GLN A 43 -18.85 4.43 -1.06
CA GLN A 43 -19.98 4.03 -1.91
C GLN A 43 -20.92 5.21 -2.06
N GLY A 44 -21.53 5.36 -3.23
CA GLY A 44 -22.34 6.54 -3.52
C GLY A 44 -22.65 6.75 -4.99
N GLY A 45 -22.08 5.93 -5.88
CA GLY A 45 -22.49 5.88 -7.27
C GLY A 45 -23.92 5.35 -7.42
N PRO A 46 -24.48 5.38 -8.64
CA PRO A 46 -25.83 4.88 -8.92
C PRO A 46 -26.01 3.47 -8.37
N GLN A 47 -27.08 3.22 -7.61
CA GLN A 47 -27.39 1.93 -6.99
C GLN A 47 -26.39 1.45 -5.93
N GLY A 48 -25.64 2.35 -5.29
CA GLY A 48 -24.65 1.98 -4.27
C GLY A 48 -23.34 1.48 -4.86
N ALA A 49 -23.07 1.78 -6.13
CA ALA A 49 -21.82 1.42 -6.79
C ALA A 49 -20.61 2.05 -6.08
N PRO A 50 -19.44 1.38 -6.11
CA PRO A 50 -18.19 1.94 -5.60
C PRO A 50 -17.93 3.28 -6.26
N LEU A 51 -17.67 4.31 -5.45
CA LEU A 51 -17.17 5.58 -5.94
C LEU A 51 -15.75 5.38 -6.45
N LEU A 52 -14.95 4.49 -5.86
CA LEU A 52 -13.60 4.29 -6.37
C LEU A 52 -13.51 3.33 -7.56
N GLN A 53 -12.72 3.67 -8.58
CA GLN A 53 -12.28 2.75 -9.64
C GLN A 53 -10.77 2.60 -9.61
N VAL A 54 -10.30 1.38 -9.91
CA VAL A 54 -8.87 1.10 -10.10
C VAL A 54 -8.61 0.78 -11.56
N GLU A 55 -7.63 1.44 -12.17
CA GLU A 55 -7.20 1.18 -13.56
C GLU A 55 -5.70 0.94 -13.63
N ASP A 56 -5.29 0.02 -14.50
CA ASP A 56 -3.88 -0.22 -14.79
C ASP A 56 -3.25 0.95 -15.54
N VAL A 57 -2.06 1.35 -15.10
CA VAL A 57 -1.22 2.33 -15.77
C VAL A 57 -0.09 1.63 -16.50
N LEU A 58 -0.19 1.58 -17.83
CA LEU A 58 0.79 0.89 -18.67
C LEU A 58 2.13 1.63 -18.76
N ALA A 59 2.10 2.96 -18.74
CA ALA A 59 3.28 3.82 -18.75
C ALA A 59 2.97 5.17 -18.09
N LEU A 60 4.02 5.90 -17.68
CA LEU A 60 3.90 7.25 -17.10
C LEU A 60 4.05 8.37 -18.14
N ASP A 61 4.18 8.01 -19.41
CA ASP A 61 4.18 8.97 -20.51
C ASP A 61 2.78 9.55 -20.70
N ALA A 62 2.70 10.81 -21.14
CA ALA A 62 1.43 11.53 -21.31
C ALA A 62 0.42 10.76 -22.18
N TRP A 63 0.88 10.12 -23.26
CA TRP A 63 0.02 9.35 -24.16
C TRP A 63 -0.67 8.16 -23.47
N ALA A 64 -0.04 7.55 -22.47
CA ALA A 64 -0.60 6.41 -21.75
C ALA A 64 -1.61 6.86 -20.69
N LEU A 65 -1.39 8.05 -20.12
CA LEU A 65 -2.37 8.69 -19.23
C LEU A 65 -3.62 9.11 -20.00
N ASP A 66 -3.48 9.55 -21.26
CA ASP A 66 -4.61 9.87 -22.14
C ASP A 66 -5.50 8.66 -22.48
N MET A 67 -4.98 7.43 -22.31
CA MET A 67 -5.75 6.20 -22.51
C MET A 67 -6.60 5.81 -21.30
N LEU A 68 -6.38 6.43 -20.14
CA LEU A 68 -7.17 6.17 -18.95
C LEU A 68 -8.60 6.67 -19.19
N ARG A 69 -9.59 5.86 -18.82
CA ARG A 69 -11.00 6.28 -18.95
C ARG A 69 -11.37 7.30 -17.87
N CYS A 70 -10.46 7.48 -16.93
CA CYS A 70 -10.60 8.28 -15.75
C CYS A 70 -10.22 9.75 -15.99
N THR A 71 -11.14 10.71 -15.77
CA THR A 71 -10.86 12.15 -15.92
C THR A 71 -10.33 12.83 -14.65
N ASP A 72 -10.50 12.22 -13.47
CA ASP A 72 -10.15 12.80 -12.16
C ASP A 72 -9.44 11.78 -11.26
N THR A 73 -8.13 11.61 -11.44
CA THR A 73 -7.34 10.68 -10.61
C THR A 73 -7.13 11.24 -9.20
N VAL A 74 -7.39 10.44 -8.16
CA VAL A 74 -7.18 10.85 -6.76
C VAL A 74 -5.93 10.23 -6.13
N GLY A 75 -5.37 9.18 -6.74
CA GLY A 75 -4.13 8.57 -6.29
C GLY A 75 -3.50 7.65 -7.32
N LEU A 76 -2.18 7.46 -7.20
CA LEU A 76 -1.38 6.55 -8.00
C LEU A 76 -0.61 5.60 -7.07
N LEU A 77 -0.79 4.29 -7.26
CA LEU A 77 -0.07 3.24 -6.56
C LEU A 77 1.05 2.70 -7.45
N LEU A 78 2.28 3.00 -7.09
CA LEU A 78 3.47 2.49 -7.76
C LEU A 78 4.04 1.30 -7.00
N LEU A 79 4.05 0.13 -7.65
CA LEU A 79 4.82 -1.01 -7.18
C LEU A 79 6.19 -1.03 -7.84
N PHE A 80 7.24 -0.93 -7.04
CA PHE A 80 8.62 -1.02 -7.49
C PHE A 80 9.45 -1.82 -6.48
N PRO A 81 10.47 -2.57 -6.94
CA PRO A 81 11.36 -3.26 -6.04
C PRO A 81 12.14 -2.24 -5.21
N LEU A 82 12.12 -2.40 -3.90
CA LEU A 82 12.99 -1.66 -2.99
C LEU A 82 14.29 -2.44 -2.80
N THR A 83 15.41 -1.78 -3.03
CA THR A 83 16.74 -2.31 -2.74
C THR A 83 17.34 -1.61 -1.53
N ASP A 84 18.35 -2.24 -0.91
CA ASP A 84 19.06 -1.66 0.23
C ASP A 84 19.65 -0.27 -0.10
N ARG A 85 20.05 -0.06 -1.37
CA ARG A 85 20.54 1.24 -1.85
C ARG A 85 19.43 2.30 -1.85
N ASP A 86 18.22 1.94 -2.24
CA ASP A 86 17.08 2.87 -2.27
C ASP A 86 16.68 3.28 -0.83
N GLU A 87 16.81 2.36 0.13
CA GLU A 87 16.59 2.68 1.54
C GLU A 87 17.64 3.65 2.09
N GLU A 88 18.91 3.43 1.76
CA GLU A 88 20.01 4.32 2.16
C GLU A 88 19.84 5.71 1.53
N GLU A 89 19.47 5.79 0.25
CA GLU A 89 19.19 7.07 -0.43
C GLU A 89 17.99 7.80 0.20
N ARG A 90 16.92 7.10 0.57
CA ARG A 90 15.76 7.69 1.27
C ARG A 90 16.15 8.32 2.62
N LEU A 91 17.05 7.71 3.38
CA LEU A 91 17.49 8.24 4.67
C LEU A 91 18.19 9.60 4.55
N HIS A 92 18.80 9.89 3.39
CA HIS A 92 19.51 11.14 3.11
C HIS A 92 18.63 12.18 2.43
N GLN A 93 17.42 11.83 1.99
CA GLN A 93 16.48 12.80 1.42
C GLN A 93 15.85 13.63 2.54
N PRO A 94 15.98 14.96 2.53
CA PRO A 94 15.30 15.80 3.49
C PRO A 94 13.79 15.68 3.24
N MET A 95 13.10 15.01 4.16
CA MET A 95 11.65 14.89 4.11
C MET A 95 11.04 16.23 4.56
N PRO A 96 10.14 16.84 3.77
CA PRO A 96 9.44 18.05 4.19
C PRO A 96 8.65 17.79 5.49
N GLU A 97 8.67 18.73 6.45
CA GLU A 97 8.00 18.58 7.76
C GLU A 97 6.51 18.24 7.61
N GLU A 98 5.83 18.80 6.61
CA GLU A 98 4.42 18.55 6.32
C GLU A 98 4.16 17.07 5.94
N GLN A 99 5.09 16.46 5.21
CA GLN A 99 5.00 15.05 4.84
C GLN A 99 5.24 14.13 6.04
N GLN A 100 6.17 14.51 6.94
CA GLN A 100 6.42 13.77 8.17
C GLN A 100 5.21 13.78 9.12
N GLN A 101 4.51 14.92 9.19
CA GLN A 101 3.28 15.06 9.97
C GLN A 101 2.15 14.17 9.42
N ASN A 102 1.97 14.16 8.10
CA ASN A 102 0.97 13.33 7.42
C ASN A 102 1.28 11.84 7.56
N ASP A 103 2.53 11.42 7.37
CA ASP A 103 2.95 10.03 7.54
C ASP A 103 2.71 9.54 8.97
N ALA A 104 2.96 10.39 9.97
CA ALA A 104 2.69 10.09 11.37
C ALA A 104 1.18 10.00 11.70
N GLU A 105 0.32 10.62 10.91
CA GLU A 105 -1.14 10.49 11.03
C GLU A 105 -1.62 9.20 10.37
N ILE A 106 -1.11 8.89 9.18
CA ILE A 106 -1.41 7.66 8.43
C ILE A 106 -0.91 6.42 9.19
N SER A 107 0.26 6.49 9.82
CA SER A 107 0.82 5.36 10.57
C SER A 107 0.02 5.00 11.82
N LYS A 108 -0.83 5.90 12.33
CA LYS A 108 -1.74 5.61 13.46
C LYS A 108 -2.93 4.74 13.04
N THR A 109 -3.22 4.71 11.73
CA THR A 109 -4.37 3.99 11.16
C THR A 109 -3.96 2.73 10.37
N VAL A 110 -2.72 2.65 9.88
CA VAL A 110 -2.20 1.49 9.13
C VAL A 110 -1.44 0.52 10.03
N TRP A 111 -1.94 -0.71 10.17
CA TRP A 111 -1.28 -1.79 10.90
C TRP A 111 -0.75 -2.84 9.93
N GLY A 112 0.58 -2.94 9.78
CA GLY A 112 1.26 -4.10 9.17
C GLY A 112 2.28 -3.77 8.07
N HIS A 113 3.41 -4.48 8.10
CA HIS A 113 4.36 -4.57 6.99
C HIS A 113 3.79 -5.56 5.96
N MET A 114 3.13 -5.06 4.92
CA MET A 114 2.70 -5.88 3.79
C MET A 114 3.90 -6.03 2.84
N GLY A 115 4.72 -7.05 3.03
CA GLY A 115 5.81 -7.36 2.09
C GLY A 115 5.20 -7.69 0.74
N VAL A 116 5.56 -6.97 -0.32
CA VAL A 116 4.92 -7.07 -1.64
C VAL A 116 5.73 -7.99 -2.57
N ARG A 117 5.04 -8.86 -3.34
CA ARG A 117 5.68 -9.67 -4.38
C ARG A 117 5.85 -8.81 -5.63
N PRO A 118 6.98 -8.91 -6.35
CA PRO A 118 7.13 -8.23 -7.62
C PRO A 118 6.20 -8.87 -8.66
N CYS A 119 5.05 -8.24 -8.90
CA CYS A 119 4.26 -8.40 -10.12
C CYS A 119 4.19 -7.02 -10.78
N GLY A 120 4.50 -6.94 -12.08
CA GLY A 120 4.80 -5.70 -12.81
C GLY A 120 3.61 -4.79 -13.12
N SER A 121 2.65 -4.64 -12.21
CA SER A 121 1.41 -3.87 -12.44
C SER A 121 1.37 -2.63 -11.54
N ARG A 122 1.03 -1.48 -12.13
CA ARG A 122 0.85 -0.18 -11.47
C ARG A 122 -0.62 0.19 -11.56
N CYS A 123 -1.23 0.64 -10.45
CA CYS A 123 -2.67 0.90 -10.37
C CYS A 123 -2.97 2.36 -9.99
N CYS A 124 -3.92 3.00 -10.67
CA CYS A 124 -4.51 4.28 -10.26
C CYS A 124 -5.75 4.05 -9.39
N ILE A 125 -6.05 4.94 -8.42
CA ILE A 125 -7.30 4.95 -7.63
C ILE A 125 -8.04 6.26 -7.92
N ARG A 126 -9.35 6.23 -8.22
CA ARG A 126 -10.16 7.41 -8.62
C ARG A 126 -11.54 7.47 -7.96
N ASP A 127 -12.04 8.66 -7.58
CA ASP A 127 -13.45 8.99 -7.22
C ASP A 127 -14.39 9.13 -8.47
N LYS A 128 -15.51 8.39 -8.49
CA LYS A 128 -16.59 8.38 -9.49
C LYS A 128 -17.71 9.30 -9.03
N ARG A 129 -17.47 10.61 -9.06
CA ARG A 129 -18.55 11.58 -9.02
C ARG A 129 -19.19 11.78 -10.38
#